data_AF-A0A2P5VL29-F1
#
_entry.id   AF-A0A2P5VL29-F1
#
_cell.length_a   1.000
_cell.length_b   1.000
_cell.length_c   1.000
_cell.angle_alpha   90.00
_cell.angle_beta   90.00
_cell.angle_gamma   90.00
#
_symmetry.space_group_name_H-M   'P 1'
#
loop_
_entity.id
_entity.type
_entity.pdbx_description
1 polymer ?
#
loop_
_entity_poly.entity_id
_entity_poly.type
_entity_poly.pdbx_seq_one_letter_code
_entity_poly.pdbx_strand_id
1 'polypeptide(L)'
;MPMRTIEEVLGLAPVIPVLTIERSEWAVPLARALVAGGLRALEITLRTDVALDAVRAIAQSVPDAVPGVGTVTTPEDFSEARAAGAHFAVSPGFSSDLVTAAGNLPYLPGI
;
A
#
# COMPACT_ATOMS: atom_id res chain seq x y z
N MET A 1 17.71 -3.64 -2.24
CA MET A 1 17.49 -3.44 -0.79
C MET A 1 16.76 -4.67 -0.27
N PRO A 2 17.05 -5.15 0.95
CA PRO A 2 16.23 -6.19 1.56
C PRO A 2 14.78 -5.72 1.64
N MET A 3 13.83 -6.64 1.45
CA MET A 3 12.41 -6.36 1.69
C MET A 3 12.22 -5.97 3.15
N ARG A 4 11.47 -4.90 3.39
CA ARG A 4 11.12 -4.47 4.75
C ARG A 4 10.21 -5.51 5.41
N THR A 5 10.20 -5.60 6.74
CA THR A 5 9.13 -6.28 7.46
C THR A 5 7.92 -5.36 7.64
N ILE A 6 6.79 -5.90 8.13
CA ILE A 6 5.62 -5.05 8.41
C ILE A 6 5.89 -4.09 9.56
N GLU A 7 6.61 -4.53 10.59
CA GLU A 7 7.02 -3.69 11.73
C GLU A 7 7.91 -2.52 11.28
N GLU A 8 8.83 -2.75 10.35
CA GLU A 8 9.66 -1.68 9.78
C GLU A 8 8.84 -0.66 8.99
N VAL A 9 7.78 -1.10 8.28
CA VAL A 9 6.85 -0.19 7.59
C VAL A 9 6.05 0.64 8.60
N LEU A 10 5.49 -0.01 9.62
CA LEU A 10 4.74 0.66 10.68
C LEU A 10 5.61 1.63 11.50
N GLY A 11 6.91 1.36 11.60
CA GLY A 11 7.89 2.22 12.27
C GLY A 11 8.29 3.47 11.49
N LEU A 12 7.86 3.64 10.22
CA LEU A 12 8.25 4.80 9.40
C LEU A 12 7.63 6.12 9.88
N ALA A 13 6.47 6.06 10.54
CA ALA A 13 5.76 7.22 11.06
C ALA A 13 4.79 6.79 12.18
N PRO A 14 4.42 7.68 13.13
CA PRO A 14 3.47 7.36 14.19
C PRO A 14 2.04 7.12 13.67
N VAL A 15 1.75 7.55 12.44
CA VAL A 15 0.45 7.38 11.78
C VAL A 15 0.67 6.99 10.31
N ILE A 16 -0.25 6.19 9.77
CA ILE A 16 -0.28 5.83 8.35
C ILE A 16 -1.57 6.42 7.75
N PRO A 17 -1.46 7.30 6.73
CA PRO A 17 -2.64 7.78 6.02
C PRO A 17 -3.26 6.65 5.19
N VAL A 18 -4.56 6.45 5.38
CA VAL A 18 -5.41 5.58 4.55
C VAL A 18 -6.07 6.45 3.48
N LEU A 19 -5.78 6.15 2.22
CA LEU A 19 -6.11 6.98 1.07
C LEU A 19 -7.10 6.26 0.17
N THR A 20 -8.22 6.92 -0.10
CA THR A 20 -9.10 6.56 -1.22
C THR A 20 -8.87 7.58 -2.33
N ILE A 21 -8.35 7.11 -3.47
CA ILE A 21 -7.98 7.96 -4.60
C ILE A 21 -9.04 7.80 -5.69
N GLU A 22 -9.79 8.84 -5.99
CA GLU A 22 -10.85 8.78 -7.00
C GLU A 22 -10.35 9.11 -8.42
N ARG A 23 -9.22 9.82 -8.53
CA ARG A 23 -8.64 10.24 -9.81
C ARG A 23 -7.15 9.97 -9.84
N SER A 24 -6.68 9.27 -10.87
CA SER A 24 -5.26 8.88 -11.02
C SER A 24 -4.31 10.08 -10.99
N GLU A 25 -4.76 11.23 -11.52
CA GLU A 25 -3.99 12.48 -11.53
C GLU A 25 -3.65 13.02 -10.12
N TRP A 26 -4.40 12.62 -9.09
CA TRP A 26 -4.15 13.04 -7.70
C TRP A 26 -3.04 12.25 -7.04
N ALA A 27 -2.76 11.03 -7.50
CA ALA A 27 -1.92 10.07 -6.80
C ALA A 27 -0.51 10.61 -6.51
N VAL A 28 0.20 11.07 -7.54
CA VAL A 28 1.58 11.54 -7.41
C VAL A 28 1.67 12.88 -6.64
N PRO A 29 0.86 13.92 -6.94
CA PRO A 29 0.88 15.15 -6.16
C PRO A 29 0.56 14.93 -4.67
N LEU A 30 -0.42 14.09 -4.36
CA LEU A 30 -0.80 13.77 -2.99
C LEU A 30 0.33 13.04 -2.25
N ALA A 31 0.91 12.00 -2.88
CA ALA A 31 2.01 11.26 -2.28
C ALA A 31 3.23 12.16 -2.01
N ARG A 32 3.57 13.08 -2.93
CA ARG A 32 4.66 14.05 -2.72
C ARG A 32 4.38 14.97 -1.54
N ALA A 33 3.15 15.47 -1.40
CA ALA A 33 2.76 16.32 -0.28
C ALA A 33 2.86 15.58 1.06
N LEU A 34 2.37 14.34 1.13
CA LEU A 34 2.44 13.51 2.34
C LEU A 34 3.88 13.18 2.72
N VAL A 35 4.71 12.79 1.75
CA VAL A 35 6.14 12.53 1.97
C VAL A 35 6.87 13.79 2.45
N ALA A 36 6.58 14.96 1.86
CA ALA A 36 7.14 16.23 2.33
C ALA A 36 6.72 16.57 3.77
N GLY A 37 5.54 16.12 4.20
CA GLY A 37 5.06 16.19 5.58
C GLY A 37 5.63 15.10 6.51
N GLY A 38 6.54 14.24 6.03
CA GLY A 38 7.16 13.16 6.81
C GLY A 38 6.38 11.85 6.82
N LEU A 39 5.27 11.75 6.09
CA LEU A 39 4.45 10.54 6.00
C LEU A 39 4.85 9.74 4.76
N ARG A 40 5.67 8.70 4.97
CA ARG A 40 6.25 7.91 3.87
C ARG A 40 5.46 6.63 3.56
N ALA A 41 4.94 5.95 4.57
CA ALA A 41 4.06 4.80 4.37
C ALA A 41 2.67 5.30 3.98
N LEU A 42 2.17 4.91 2.81
CA LEU A 42 0.88 5.37 2.28
C LEU A 42 0.02 4.15 1.97
N GLU A 43 -1.13 4.01 2.62
CA GLU A 43 -2.05 2.90 2.33
C GLU A 43 -3.11 3.36 1.32
N ILE A 44 -3.09 2.83 0.10
CA ILE A 44 -4.10 3.12 -0.92
C ILE A 44 -5.15 2.02 -0.88
N THR A 45 -6.40 2.35 -0.57
CA THR A 45 -7.49 1.37 -0.48
C THR A 45 -7.92 0.89 -1.87
N LEU A 46 -8.12 -0.42 -2.05
CA LEU A 46 -8.68 -1.04 -3.26
C LEU A 46 -10.21 -0.84 -3.37
N ARG A 47 -10.68 0.40 -3.22
CA ARG A 47 -12.10 0.78 -3.23
C ARG A 47 -12.52 1.58 -4.45
N THR A 48 -11.61 1.77 -5.39
CA THR A 48 -11.78 2.58 -6.59
C THR A 48 -11.04 1.93 -7.76
N ASP A 49 -11.58 2.04 -8.97
CA ASP A 49 -10.99 1.44 -10.17
C ASP A 49 -9.56 1.93 -10.46
N VAL A 50 -9.21 3.13 -9.99
CA VAL A 50 -7.88 3.74 -10.20
C VAL A 50 -6.84 3.37 -9.14
N ALA A 51 -7.18 2.58 -8.12
CA ALA A 51 -6.32 2.36 -6.95
C ALA A 51 -4.96 1.74 -7.31
N LEU A 52 -4.95 0.69 -8.14
CA LEU A 52 -3.72 0.02 -8.55
C LEU A 52 -2.86 0.90 -9.47
N ASP A 53 -3.50 1.69 -10.34
CA ASP A 53 -2.81 2.66 -11.18
C ASP A 53 -2.19 3.79 -10.34
N ALA A 54 -2.87 4.22 -9.28
CA ALA A 54 -2.34 5.17 -8.33
C ALA A 54 -1.11 4.62 -7.59
N VAL A 55 -1.17 3.37 -7.10
CA VAL A 55 -0.01 2.69 -6.47
C VAL A 55 1.17 2.65 -7.44
N ARG A 56 0.93 2.25 -8.70
CA ARG A 56 1.96 2.18 -9.74
C ARG A 56 2.58 3.54 -10.04
N ALA A 57 1.77 4.57 -10.19
CA ALA A 57 2.24 5.93 -10.44
C ALA A 57 3.09 6.46 -9.27
N ILE A 58 2.66 6.22 -8.03
CA ILE A 58 3.39 6.63 -6.82
C ILE A 58 4.73 5.88 -6.71
N ALA A 59 4.72 4.55 -6.85
CA ALA A 59 5.91 3.72 -6.76
C ALA A 59 6.98 4.13 -7.80
N GLN A 60 6.56 4.54 -9.00
CA GLN A 60 7.47 4.98 -10.06
C GLN A 60 7.94 6.43 -9.91
N SER A 61 7.11 7.31 -9.35
CA SER A 61 7.33 8.77 -9.41
C SER A 61 7.74 9.42 -8.10
N VAL A 62 7.67 8.70 -6.98
CA VAL A 62 7.95 9.22 -5.63
C VAL A 62 8.86 8.23 -4.89
N PRO A 63 10.19 8.25 -5.12
CA PRO A 63 11.13 7.24 -4.59
C PRO A 63 11.15 7.12 -3.06
N ASP A 64 10.82 8.21 -2.35
CA ASP A 64 10.80 8.23 -0.89
C ASP A 64 9.50 7.68 -0.28
N ALA A 65 8.46 7.48 -1.10
CA ALA A 65 7.21 6.88 -0.69
C ALA A 65 7.36 5.35 -0.52
N VAL A 66 6.57 4.82 0.39
CA VAL A 66 6.39 3.40 0.63
C VAL A 66 4.90 3.12 0.41
N PRO A 67 4.46 2.99 -0.86
CA PRO A 67 3.05 2.75 -1.15
C PRO A 67 2.68 1.32 -0.76
N GLY A 68 1.55 1.15 -0.10
CA GLY A 68 0.91 -0.12 0.18
C GLY A 68 -0.53 -0.11 -0.27
N VAL A 69 -1.18 -1.27 -0.19
CA VAL A 69 -2.60 -1.43 -0.51
C VAL A 69 -3.40 -1.75 0.74
N GLY A 70 -4.60 -1.19 0.82
CA GLY A 70 -5.58 -1.47 1.87
C GLY A 70 -6.85 -2.09 1.29
N THR A 71 -7.72 -2.64 2.15
CA THR A 71 -8.94 -3.34 1.70
C THR A 71 -8.62 -4.55 0.80
N VAL A 72 -7.52 -5.26 1.09
CA VAL A 72 -7.24 -6.54 0.42
C VAL A 72 -8.23 -7.59 0.95
N THR A 73 -8.97 -8.21 0.04
CA THR A 73 -10.04 -9.17 0.38
C THR A 73 -9.92 -10.48 -0.36
N THR A 74 -9.09 -10.54 -1.42
CA THR A 74 -8.86 -11.74 -2.21
C THR A 74 -7.36 -12.07 -2.32
N PRO A 75 -6.99 -13.34 -2.54
CA PRO A 75 -5.63 -13.73 -2.91
C PRO A 75 -5.10 -12.99 -4.15
N GLU A 76 -5.96 -12.74 -5.13
CA GLU A 76 -5.64 -12.07 -6.39
C GLU A 76 -5.15 -10.65 -6.16
N ASP A 77 -5.79 -9.90 -5.25
CA ASP A 77 -5.40 -8.53 -4.87
C ASP A 77 -3.90 -8.43 -4.51
N PHE A 78 -3.33 -9.45 -3.85
CA PHE A 78 -1.90 -9.45 -3.50
C PHE A 78 -1.00 -9.54 -4.73
N SER A 79 -1.41 -10.33 -5.73
CA SER A 79 -0.66 -10.46 -6.98
C SER A 79 -0.69 -9.16 -7.78
N GLU A 80 -1.85 -8.52 -7.84
CA GLU A 80 -2.06 -7.23 -8.51
C GLU A 80 -1.33 -6.10 -7.80
N ALA A 81 -1.38 -6.06 -6.46
CA ALA A 81 -0.66 -5.09 -5.65
C ALA A 81 0.86 -5.19 -5.84
N ARG A 82 1.41 -6.41 -5.86
CA ARG A 82 2.83 -6.63 -6.17
C ARG A 82 3.19 -6.14 -7.57
N ALA A 83 2.35 -6.45 -8.56
CA ALA A 83 2.55 -5.98 -9.94
C ALA A 83 2.43 -4.45 -10.08
N ALA A 84 1.64 -3.81 -9.22
CA ALA A 84 1.55 -2.35 -9.13
C ALA A 84 2.74 -1.72 -8.38
N GLY A 85 3.57 -2.51 -7.68
CA GLY A 85 4.71 -2.00 -6.92
C GLY A 85 4.38 -1.65 -5.46
N ALA A 86 3.33 -2.25 -4.89
CA ALA A 86 3.06 -2.14 -3.46
C ALA A 86 4.18 -2.76 -2.63
N HIS A 87 4.52 -2.10 -1.53
CA HIS A 87 5.54 -2.50 -0.57
C HIS A 87 4.96 -3.20 0.66
N PHE A 88 3.67 -3.05 0.91
CA PHE A 88 2.93 -3.74 1.98
C PHE A 88 1.45 -3.83 1.64
N ALA A 89 0.71 -4.66 2.38
CA ALA A 89 -0.73 -4.84 2.24
C ALA A 89 -1.44 -4.85 3.60
N VAL A 90 -2.70 -4.41 3.60
CA VAL A 90 -3.59 -4.42 4.76
C VAL A 90 -4.95 -5.00 4.34
N SER A 91 -5.47 -5.94 5.12
CA SER A 91 -6.82 -6.48 4.93
C SER A 91 -7.75 -6.08 6.08
N PRO A 92 -9.07 -5.93 5.85
CA PRO A 92 -10.01 -5.60 6.92
C PRO A 92 -10.15 -6.69 7.99
N GLY A 93 -9.91 -7.95 7.61
CA GLY A 93 -9.98 -9.10 8.51
C GLY A 93 -8.92 -10.14 8.19
N PHE A 94 -8.86 -11.18 9.01
CA PHE A 94 -7.90 -12.27 8.91
C PHE A 94 -8.49 -13.48 8.17
N SER A 95 -7.72 -14.10 7.27
CA SER A 95 -8.01 -15.44 6.75
C SER A 95 -6.72 -16.18 6.38
N SER A 96 -6.76 -17.52 6.46
CA SER A 96 -5.62 -18.38 6.07
C SER A 96 -5.19 -18.17 4.62
N ASP A 97 -6.16 -17.92 3.74
CA ASP A 97 -5.93 -17.80 2.31
C ASP A 97 -5.20 -16.49 1.99
N LEU A 98 -5.58 -15.39 2.67
CA LEU A 98 -4.89 -14.11 2.52
C LEU A 98 -3.47 -14.15 3.10
N VAL A 99 -3.27 -14.80 4.26
CA VAL A 99 -1.92 -15.01 4.82
C VAL A 99 -1.04 -15.79 3.86
N THR A 100 -1.58 -16.85 3.23
CA THR A 100 -0.85 -17.64 2.25
C THR A 100 -0.53 -16.83 0.99
N ALA A 101 -1.48 -16.04 0.50
CA ALA A 101 -1.33 -15.22 -0.70
C ALA A 101 -0.38 -14.01 -0.52
N ALA A 102 -0.26 -13.50 0.71
CA ALA A 102 0.70 -12.46 1.05
C ALA A 102 2.14 -12.88 0.72
N GLY A 103 2.48 -14.16 0.97
CA GLY A 103 3.82 -14.68 0.74
C GLY A 103 4.85 -13.84 1.50
N ASN A 104 5.80 -13.24 0.77
CA ASN A 104 6.80 -12.37 1.38
C ASN A 104 6.35 -10.90 1.48
N LEU A 105 5.25 -10.49 0.84
CA LEU A 105 4.80 -9.10 0.92
C LEU A 105 4.43 -8.78 2.38
N PRO A 106 5.02 -7.73 3.00
CA PRO A 106 4.65 -7.30 4.34
C PRO A 106 3.15 -7.09 4.45
N TYR A 107 2.54 -7.76 5.41
CA TYR A 107 1.09 -7.87 5.48
C TYR A 107 0.60 -7.68 6.91
N LEU A 108 -0.36 -6.78 7.08
CA LEU A 108 -1.06 -6.54 8.33
C LEU A 108 -2.53 -6.96 8.19
N PRO A 109 -2.95 -8.11 8.75
CA PRO A 109 -4.34 -8.48 8.80
C PRO A 109 -5.09 -7.67 9.87
N GLY A 110 -6.36 -7.34 9.59
CA GLY A 110 -7.32 -6.92 10.60
C GLY A 110 -7.82 -8.08 11.46
N ILE A 111 -8.83 -7.80 12.30
CA ILE A 111 -9.44 -8.77 13.23
C ILE A 111 -10.63 -9.50 12.64
#